data_AF-A0AAD4CUE9-F1
#
_entry.id   AF-A0AAD4CUE9-F1
#
_cell.length_a   1.000
_cell.length_b   1.000
_cell.length_c   1.000
_cell.angle_alpha   90.00
_cell.angle_beta   90.00
_cell.angle_gamma   90.00
#
_symmetry.space_group_name_H-M   'P 1'
#
loop_
_entity.id
_entity.type
_entity.pdbx_description
1 polymer ?
#
loop_
_entity_poly.entity_id
_entity_poly.type
_entity_poly.pdbx_seq_one_letter_code
_entity_poly.pdbx_strand_id
1 'polypeptide(L)'
;MICSILLYFSLFLEFTQAAGIRNIAPTAVVEAPYPLQTGIVAECNRYHRVRENDNCASIAKAYAITLDDFYRWNPAVGSACETLWLGYHVCVGATKASPPSTPPTNPGTPTGAAPAPTQSGMTSACVQYYQAQPADTCISIVTQKHPKISLTQFLDWNPGVGASCESLLAGYYYCVAISSSQPKPEDGNGTRA
;
A
#
# COMPACT_ATOMS: atom_id res chain seq x y z
N MET A 1 39.59 61.62 -48.06
CA MET A 1 38.19 61.16 -48.24
C MET A 1 38.16 59.67 -47.93
N ILE A 2 37.77 59.31 -46.70
CA ILE A 2 36.52 58.63 -46.29
C ILE A 2 36.35 57.27 -47.01
N CYS A 3 35.97 56.16 -46.39
CA CYS A 3 35.25 55.92 -45.14
C CYS A 3 35.22 54.39 -44.95
N SER A 4 35.20 53.92 -43.70
CA SER A 4 34.75 52.57 -43.33
C SER A 4 35.59 51.42 -43.91
N ILE A 5 36.33 50.67 -43.10
CA ILE A 5 35.71 49.61 -42.28
C ILE A 5 36.52 49.46 -40.99
N LEU A 6 35.93 49.98 -39.90
CA LEU A 6 35.84 49.36 -38.57
C LEU A 6 37.20 48.92 -37.97
N LEU A 7 37.93 49.76 -37.23
CA LEU A 7 37.68 50.13 -35.82
C LEU A 7 36.91 49.07 -35.02
N TYR A 8 37.22 48.65 -33.81
CA TYR A 8 38.22 48.95 -32.77
C TYR A 8 37.98 47.79 -31.77
N PHE A 9 39.03 47.13 -31.30
CA PHE A 9 39.58 47.40 -29.97
C PHE A 9 38.70 46.94 -28.81
N SER A 10 39.28 46.00 -28.06
CA SER A 10 38.84 45.42 -26.79
C SER A 10 38.21 46.44 -25.84
N LEU A 11 37.06 46.09 -25.26
CA LEU A 11 36.59 46.67 -24.01
C LEU A 11 36.10 45.56 -23.08
N PHE A 12 36.69 45.57 -21.90
CA PHE A 12 36.55 44.65 -20.79
C PHE A 12 35.15 44.73 -20.13
N LEU A 13 34.81 43.62 -19.46
CA LEU A 13 33.81 43.43 -18.41
C LEU A 13 33.38 44.71 -17.67
N GLU A 14 32.07 44.85 -17.40
CA GLU A 14 31.56 45.18 -16.07
C GLU A 14 30.23 44.46 -15.71
N PHE A 15 30.33 43.70 -14.62
CA PHE A 15 29.41 43.35 -13.53
C PHE A 15 27.87 43.48 -13.61
N THR A 16 27.24 42.33 -13.25
CA THR A 16 26.03 42.12 -12.42
C THR A 16 24.66 42.62 -12.94
N GLN A 17 23.54 41.90 -12.84
CA GLN A 17 23.12 40.82 -11.93
C GLN A 17 22.03 39.94 -12.59
N ALA A 18 21.95 38.69 -12.15
CA ALA A 18 20.99 37.68 -12.56
C ALA A 18 19.55 37.98 -12.07
N ALA A 19 18.56 37.62 -12.89
CA ALA A 19 17.23 37.23 -12.42
C ALA A 19 16.61 36.16 -13.35
N GLY A 20 16.92 34.89 -13.04
CA GLY A 20 15.89 33.85 -12.93
C GLY A 20 15.28 33.25 -14.20
N ILE A 21 16.08 32.79 -15.17
CA ILE A 21 15.59 31.69 -16.02
C ILE A 21 15.85 30.40 -15.24
N ARG A 22 14.79 29.82 -14.67
CA ARG A 22 14.88 28.51 -14.01
C ARG A 22 15.34 27.50 -15.05
N ASN A 23 16.62 27.13 -15.02
CA ASN A 23 17.11 25.91 -15.63
C ASN A 23 16.42 24.75 -14.90
N ILE A 24 15.26 24.34 -15.42
CA ILE A 24 14.66 23.05 -15.06
C ILE A 24 15.59 22.03 -15.71
N ALA A 25 16.55 21.54 -14.93
CA ALA A 25 17.29 20.35 -15.31
C ALA A 25 16.26 19.28 -15.68
N PRO A 26 16.36 18.61 -16.85
CA PRO A 26 15.46 17.53 -17.17
C PRO A 26 15.58 16.51 -16.04
N THR A 27 14.50 16.31 -15.31
CA THR A 27 14.41 15.27 -14.29
C THR A 27 14.79 13.97 -15.00
N ALA A 28 15.93 13.38 -14.64
CA ALA A 28 16.37 12.14 -15.25
C ALA A 28 15.26 11.10 -15.03
N VAL A 29 14.53 10.77 -16.10
CA VAL A 29 13.53 9.70 -16.07
C VAL A 29 14.34 8.42 -15.94
N VAL A 30 14.26 7.76 -14.78
CA VAL A 30 14.89 6.44 -14.61
C VAL A 30 14.23 5.52 -15.63
N GLU A 31 14.97 5.13 -16.69
CA GLU A 31 14.43 4.20 -17.68
C GLU A 31 14.05 2.89 -16.98
N ALA A 32 12.82 2.44 -17.23
CA ALA A 32 12.33 1.22 -16.63
C ALA A 32 13.05 -0.01 -17.23
N PRO A 33 13.44 -1.01 -16.41
CA PRO A 33 14.15 -2.18 -16.89
C PRO A 33 13.25 -3.10 -17.74
N TYR A 34 13.83 -3.92 -18.62
CA TYR A 34 13.09 -4.88 -19.45
C TYR A 34 13.43 -6.34 -19.08
N PRO A 35 12.47 -7.29 -19.10
CA PRO A 35 11.03 -7.08 -19.32
C PRO A 35 10.29 -6.66 -18.04
N LEU A 36 9.28 -5.81 -18.19
CA LEU A 36 8.34 -5.45 -17.12
C LEU A 36 7.14 -6.39 -17.11
N GLN A 37 6.68 -6.79 -15.93
CA GLN A 37 5.36 -7.40 -15.82
C GLN A 37 4.29 -6.34 -16.12
N THR A 38 3.17 -6.77 -16.70
CA THR A 38 2.07 -5.86 -17.03
C THR A 38 1.44 -5.27 -15.76
N GLY A 39 0.69 -4.18 -15.91
CA GLY A 39 -0.11 -3.61 -14.83
C GLY A 39 0.67 -2.92 -13.70
N ILE A 40 1.99 -2.73 -13.83
CA ILE A 40 2.76 -1.90 -12.89
C ILE A 40 2.23 -0.46 -12.92
N VAL A 41 2.06 0.14 -11.73
CA VAL A 41 1.63 1.53 -11.60
C VAL A 41 2.62 2.51 -12.23
N ALA A 42 2.12 3.62 -12.78
CA ALA A 42 2.92 4.60 -13.50
C ALA A 42 3.91 5.34 -12.60
N GLU A 43 3.61 5.42 -11.30
CA GLU A 43 4.42 6.09 -10.29
C GLU A 43 5.62 5.25 -9.82
N CYS A 44 5.78 4.03 -10.36
CA CYS A 44 6.86 3.15 -9.99
C CYS A 44 8.23 3.77 -10.29
N ASN A 45 9.11 3.79 -9.28
CA ASN A 45 10.45 4.35 -9.38
C ASN A 45 11.55 3.35 -8.96
N ARG A 46 11.16 2.14 -8.52
CA ARG A 46 12.09 1.08 -8.12
C ARG A 46 11.53 -0.28 -8.49
N TYR A 47 12.38 -1.13 -9.05
CA TYR A 47 12.01 -2.43 -9.58
C TYR A 47 12.77 -3.59 -8.93
N HIS A 48 12.12 -4.74 -8.84
CA HIS A 48 12.72 -6.01 -8.46
C HIS A 48 12.52 -7.02 -9.58
N ARG A 49 13.58 -7.71 -10.02
CA ARG A 49 13.48 -8.81 -10.98
C ARG A 49 13.18 -10.10 -10.24
N VAL A 50 12.01 -10.68 -10.50
CA VAL A 50 11.54 -11.93 -9.89
C VAL A 50 12.53 -13.06 -10.21
N ARG A 51 12.99 -13.74 -9.17
CA ARG A 51 13.89 -14.90 -9.22
C ARG A 51 13.17 -16.17 -8.79
N GLU A 52 13.86 -17.29 -8.96
CA GLU A 52 13.38 -18.58 -8.50
C GLU A 52 13.19 -18.55 -6.97
N ASN A 53 12.06 -19.08 -6.50
CA ASN A 53 11.61 -19.07 -5.10
C ASN A 53 11.17 -17.72 -4.53
N ASP A 54 11.10 -16.66 -5.34
CA ASP A 54 10.44 -15.44 -4.90
C ASP A 54 8.92 -15.63 -4.82
N ASN A 55 8.32 -14.96 -3.84
CA ASN A 55 6.89 -14.72 -3.76
C ASN A 55 6.65 -13.27 -3.31
N CYS A 56 5.40 -12.80 -3.41
CA CYS A 56 5.08 -11.40 -3.14
C CYS A 56 5.43 -10.99 -1.70
N ALA A 57 5.26 -11.90 -0.73
CA ALA A 57 5.62 -11.64 0.66
C ALA A 57 7.15 -11.58 0.87
N SER A 58 7.94 -12.45 0.22
CA SER A 58 9.40 -12.43 0.32
C SER A 58 9.98 -11.17 -0.32
N ILE A 59 9.45 -10.75 -1.46
CA ILE A 59 9.86 -9.52 -2.15
C ILE A 59 9.49 -8.30 -1.30
N ALA A 60 8.24 -8.19 -0.85
CA ALA A 60 7.81 -7.05 -0.02
C ALA A 60 8.69 -6.90 1.23
N LYS A 61 8.98 -8.01 1.91
CA LYS A 61 9.89 -8.06 3.06
C LYS A 61 11.30 -7.60 2.71
N ALA A 62 11.87 -8.07 1.59
CA ALA A 62 13.23 -7.73 1.17
C ALA A 62 13.43 -6.23 0.90
N TYR A 63 12.35 -5.53 0.51
CA TYR A 63 12.38 -4.09 0.22
C TYR A 63 11.80 -3.23 1.34
N ALA A 64 11.43 -3.84 2.47
CA ALA A 64 10.80 -3.18 3.62
C ALA A 64 9.55 -2.36 3.25
N ILE A 65 8.74 -2.90 2.33
CA ILE A 65 7.44 -2.35 1.94
C ILE A 65 6.33 -3.26 2.46
N THR A 66 5.12 -2.72 2.60
CA THR A 66 3.98 -3.57 2.96
C THR A 66 3.59 -4.45 1.77
N LEU A 67 3.02 -5.63 2.05
CA LEU A 67 2.49 -6.48 0.98
C LEU A 67 1.31 -5.79 0.26
N ASP A 68 0.54 -4.95 0.96
CA ASP A 68 -0.51 -4.11 0.37
C ASP A 68 0.07 -3.11 -0.64
N ASP A 69 1.13 -2.38 -0.28
CA ASP A 69 1.81 -1.48 -1.20
C ASP A 69 2.31 -2.25 -2.43
N PHE A 70 2.89 -3.44 -2.23
CA PHE A 70 3.34 -4.28 -3.32
C PHE A 70 2.19 -4.68 -4.26
N TYR A 71 1.06 -5.15 -3.74
CA TYR A 71 -0.10 -5.50 -4.59
C TYR A 71 -0.71 -4.27 -5.26
N ARG A 72 -0.81 -3.14 -4.56
CA ARG A 72 -1.31 -1.88 -5.13
C ARG A 72 -0.43 -1.40 -6.28
N TRP A 73 0.88 -1.57 -6.18
CA TRP A 73 1.81 -1.18 -7.24
C TRP A 73 1.90 -2.20 -8.37
N ASN A 74 1.42 -3.44 -8.16
CA ASN A 74 1.54 -4.55 -9.10
C ASN A 74 0.24 -5.37 -9.21
N PRO A 75 -0.91 -4.78 -9.57
CA PRO A 75 -2.20 -5.48 -9.61
C PRO A 75 -2.21 -6.75 -10.48
N ALA A 76 -1.37 -6.82 -11.52
CA ALA A 76 -1.30 -8.00 -12.39
C ALA A 76 -0.63 -9.23 -11.77
N VAL A 77 -0.05 -9.13 -10.56
CA VAL A 77 0.46 -10.31 -9.81
C VAL A 77 -0.65 -11.09 -9.11
N GLY A 78 -1.87 -10.52 -9.09
CA GLY A 78 -3.02 -11.12 -8.44
C GLY A 78 -3.04 -10.89 -6.94
N SER A 79 -4.22 -11.04 -6.32
CA SER A 79 -4.43 -10.79 -4.89
C SER A 79 -3.82 -11.88 -4.00
N ALA A 80 -3.56 -13.05 -4.55
CA ALA A 80 -2.90 -14.18 -3.90
C ALA A 80 -1.49 -14.46 -4.47
N CYS A 81 -0.89 -13.51 -5.20
CA CYS A 81 0.41 -13.65 -5.84
C CYS A 81 0.48 -14.75 -6.91
N GLU A 82 -0.67 -15.14 -7.48
CA GLU A 82 -0.81 -16.27 -8.38
C GLU A 82 -0.14 -16.06 -9.74
N THR A 83 0.12 -14.82 -10.14
CA THR A 83 0.67 -14.46 -11.45
C THR A 83 1.99 -13.72 -11.35
N LEU A 84 2.83 -14.00 -10.36
CA LEU A 84 4.19 -13.46 -10.28
C LEU A 84 5.09 -14.12 -11.33
N TRP A 85 5.51 -13.37 -12.37
CA TRP A 85 6.23 -13.94 -13.51
C TRP A 85 7.74 -13.98 -13.29
N LEU A 86 8.31 -15.19 -13.28
CA LEU A 86 9.74 -15.41 -13.18
C LEU A 86 10.51 -14.66 -14.28
N GLY A 87 11.55 -13.91 -13.90
CA GLY A 87 12.42 -13.18 -14.82
C GLY A 87 11.89 -11.81 -15.28
N TYR A 88 10.66 -11.44 -14.91
CA TYR A 88 10.08 -10.13 -15.13
C TYR A 88 10.32 -9.20 -13.94
N HIS A 89 10.20 -7.90 -14.18
CA HIS A 89 10.33 -6.90 -13.13
C HIS A 89 8.96 -6.49 -12.58
N VAL A 90 8.90 -6.33 -11.27
CA VAL A 90 7.77 -5.81 -10.50
C VAL A 90 8.19 -4.57 -9.72
N CYS A 91 7.23 -3.72 -9.38
CA CYS A 91 7.43 -2.50 -8.62
C CYS A 91 7.65 -2.77 -7.13
N VAL A 92 8.67 -2.13 -6.56
CA VAL A 92 9.01 -2.21 -5.13
C VAL A 92 9.27 -0.82 -4.54
N GLY A 93 8.84 0.22 -5.24
CA GLY A 93 8.87 1.61 -4.79
C GLY A 93 8.17 2.51 -5.80
N ALA A 94 7.40 3.48 -5.30
CA ALA A 94 6.72 4.48 -6.12
C ALA A 94 6.88 5.89 -5.52
N THR A 95 7.13 6.91 -6.35
CA THR A 95 7.14 8.31 -5.90
C THR A 95 5.72 8.81 -5.69
N LYS A 96 5.34 9.17 -4.45
CA LYS A 96 3.99 9.64 -4.13
C LYS A 96 3.70 11.04 -4.70
N ALA A 97 2.57 11.21 -5.37
CA ALA A 97 1.70 12.36 -5.08
C ALA A 97 0.88 11.98 -3.83
N SER A 98 1.20 12.57 -2.66
CA SER A 98 0.80 12.07 -1.32
C SER A 98 -0.49 12.72 -0.77
N PRO A 99 -1.04 12.24 0.37
CA PRO A 99 -0.58 12.80 1.66
C PRO A 99 0.02 11.73 2.60
N PRO A 100 0.74 12.15 3.66
CA PRO A 100 1.75 11.33 4.35
C PRO A 100 1.14 10.27 5.27
N SER A 101 1.80 9.11 5.35
CA SER A 101 1.65 8.21 6.50
C SER A 101 2.58 8.77 7.58
N THR A 102 2.01 9.36 8.62
CA THR A 102 2.77 9.88 9.76
C THR A 102 3.17 8.73 10.71
N PRO A 103 4.39 8.73 11.27
CA PRO A 103 4.69 7.94 12.47
C PRO A 103 3.94 8.54 13.67
N PRO A 104 3.23 7.78 14.52
CA PRO A 104 2.63 8.37 15.71
C PRO A 104 3.70 8.58 16.79
N THR A 105 4.03 9.84 17.05
CA THR A 105 4.57 10.28 18.33
C THR A 105 3.38 10.80 19.14
N ASN A 106 3.10 10.18 20.29
CA ASN A 106 2.02 10.59 21.19
C ASN A 106 2.56 11.59 22.23
N PRO A 107 1.73 12.52 22.74
CA PRO A 107 1.09 12.22 24.03
C PRO A 107 -0.38 12.69 24.15
N GLY A 108 -1.25 11.79 24.63
CA GLY A 108 -2.59 12.10 25.14
C GLY A 108 -3.50 10.87 25.36
N THR A 109 -3.47 10.30 26.58
CA THR A 109 -4.49 9.60 27.43
C THR A 109 -5.45 8.54 26.82
N PRO A 110 -5.74 7.40 27.52
CA PRO A 110 -5.86 6.10 26.87
C PRO A 110 -7.30 5.70 26.50
N THR A 111 -7.51 5.48 25.20
CA THR A 111 -8.37 4.41 24.70
C THR A 111 -7.47 3.61 23.77
N GLY A 112 -7.21 2.34 24.11
CA GLY A 112 -6.12 1.55 23.52
C GLY A 112 -6.08 1.65 21.99
N ALA A 113 -4.99 2.17 21.45
CA ALA A 113 -4.76 2.19 20.01
C ALA A 113 -4.84 0.75 19.47
N ALA A 114 -5.44 0.59 18.29
CA ALA A 114 -5.52 -0.72 17.64
C ALA A 114 -4.11 -1.33 17.52
N PRO A 115 -3.91 -2.61 17.88
CA PRO A 115 -2.64 -3.30 17.67
C PRO A 115 -2.36 -3.41 16.17
N ALA A 116 -1.09 -3.35 15.78
CA ALA A 116 -0.65 -3.41 14.39
C ALA A 116 0.09 -4.73 14.09
N PRO A 117 -0.01 -5.29 12.87
CA PRO A 117 -0.73 -4.75 11.71
C PRO A 117 -2.21 -5.16 11.67
N THR A 118 -3.07 -4.34 11.04
CA THR A 118 -4.49 -4.64 10.77
C THR A 118 -4.77 -4.52 9.28
N GLN A 119 -5.80 -5.20 8.76
CA GLN A 119 -6.21 -5.02 7.37
C GLN A 119 -7.03 -3.74 7.18
N SER A 120 -7.01 -3.20 5.96
CA SER A 120 -7.83 -2.04 5.59
C SER A 120 -9.32 -2.34 5.78
N GLY A 121 -10.09 -1.31 6.14
CA GLY A 121 -11.54 -1.40 6.34
C GLY A 121 -11.96 -1.99 7.69
N MET A 122 -11.04 -2.47 8.53
CA MET A 122 -11.38 -2.92 9.88
C MET A 122 -12.11 -1.81 10.64
N THR A 123 -13.23 -2.16 11.28
CA THR A 123 -14.12 -1.19 11.93
C THR A 123 -13.39 -0.36 12.99
N SER A 124 -13.63 0.96 12.98
CA SER A 124 -13.11 1.88 13.99
C SER A 124 -13.80 1.73 15.34
N ALA A 125 -14.95 1.05 15.39
CA ALA A 125 -15.66 0.73 16.63
C ALA A 125 -15.05 -0.45 17.40
N CYS A 126 -13.93 -1.01 16.90
CA CYS A 126 -13.33 -2.18 17.49
C CYS A 126 -12.76 -1.90 18.88
N VAL A 127 -13.09 -2.76 19.84
CA VAL A 127 -12.60 -2.69 21.23
C VAL A 127 -11.86 -3.95 21.67
N GLN A 128 -11.93 -5.03 20.89
CA GLN A 128 -11.18 -6.25 21.15
C GLN A 128 -10.60 -6.81 19.85
N TYR A 129 -9.33 -7.19 19.90
CA TYR A 129 -8.57 -7.65 18.74
C TYR A 129 -8.06 -9.07 18.95
N TYR A 130 -7.99 -9.85 17.87
CA TYR A 130 -7.40 -11.17 17.83
C TYR A 130 -6.31 -11.21 16.75
N GLN A 131 -5.12 -11.68 17.11
CA GLN A 131 -4.04 -11.89 16.14
C GLN A 131 -4.18 -13.27 15.49
N ALA A 132 -4.45 -13.31 14.18
CA ALA A 132 -4.56 -14.57 13.46
C ALA A 132 -3.26 -15.37 13.54
N GLN A 133 -3.36 -16.63 13.92
CA GLN A 133 -2.25 -17.58 13.97
C GLN A 133 -2.10 -18.30 12.63
N PRO A 134 -0.93 -18.89 12.36
CA PRO A 134 -0.78 -19.82 11.25
C PRO A 134 -1.83 -20.95 11.35
N ALA A 135 -2.57 -21.19 10.26
CA ALA A 135 -3.71 -22.12 10.14
C ALA A 135 -5.07 -21.65 10.69
N ASP A 136 -5.18 -20.43 11.21
CA ASP A 136 -6.51 -19.87 11.48
C ASP A 136 -7.27 -19.66 10.15
N THR A 137 -8.58 -19.90 10.23
CA THR A 137 -9.60 -19.50 9.26
C THR A 137 -10.63 -18.63 9.98
N CYS A 138 -11.39 -17.78 9.28
CA CYS A 138 -12.44 -16.99 9.93
C CYS A 138 -13.44 -17.90 10.66
N ILE A 139 -13.75 -19.07 10.08
CA ILE A 139 -14.58 -20.08 10.72
C ILE A 139 -13.97 -20.54 12.04
N SER A 140 -12.70 -20.92 12.08
CA SER A 140 -12.06 -21.37 13.34
C SER A 140 -11.97 -20.25 14.38
N ILE A 141 -11.77 -19.00 13.96
CA ILE A 141 -11.73 -17.83 14.84
C ILE A 141 -13.09 -17.67 15.52
N VAL A 142 -14.19 -17.67 14.77
CA VAL A 142 -15.53 -17.45 15.35
C VAL A 142 -16.11 -18.68 16.04
N THR A 143 -15.76 -19.91 15.62
CA THR A 143 -16.33 -21.12 16.24
C THR A 143 -15.51 -21.64 17.43
N GLN A 144 -14.20 -21.42 17.46
CA GLN A 144 -13.31 -21.99 18.48
C GLN A 144 -12.74 -20.94 19.44
N LYS A 145 -12.38 -19.76 18.93
CA LYS A 145 -11.69 -18.71 19.72
C LYS A 145 -12.66 -17.67 20.27
N HIS A 146 -13.67 -17.31 19.48
CA HIS A 146 -14.64 -16.26 19.77
C HIS A 146 -16.09 -16.71 19.49
N PRO A 147 -16.60 -17.76 20.17
CA PRO A 147 -17.94 -18.33 19.94
C PRO A 147 -19.12 -17.40 20.25
N LYS A 148 -18.85 -16.15 20.67
CA LYS A 148 -19.87 -15.14 20.98
C LYS A 148 -20.21 -14.24 19.79
N ILE A 149 -19.53 -14.41 18.65
CA ILE A 149 -19.76 -13.63 17.43
C ILE A 149 -19.99 -14.58 16.25
N SER A 150 -20.79 -14.16 15.26
CA SER A 150 -21.01 -14.94 14.05
C SER A 150 -19.92 -14.68 13.00
N LEU A 151 -19.80 -15.57 12.00
CA LEU A 151 -18.94 -15.32 10.84
C LEU A 151 -19.33 -13.99 10.17
N THR A 152 -20.62 -13.74 9.96
CA THR A 152 -21.12 -12.50 9.35
C THR A 152 -20.65 -11.27 10.11
N GLN A 153 -20.79 -11.27 11.44
CA GLN A 153 -20.30 -10.15 12.26
C GLN A 153 -18.78 -9.96 12.12
N PHE A 154 -18.01 -11.06 12.08
CA PHE A 154 -16.58 -10.98 11.88
C PHE A 154 -16.23 -10.38 10.50
N LEU A 155 -16.93 -10.77 9.43
CA LEU A 155 -16.71 -10.21 8.09
C LEU A 155 -17.09 -8.73 8.03
N ASP A 156 -18.22 -8.34 8.65
CA ASP A 156 -18.69 -6.95 8.71
C ASP A 156 -17.68 -6.04 9.42
N TRP A 157 -17.04 -6.54 10.48
CA TRP A 157 -16.05 -5.78 11.23
C TRP A 157 -14.66 -5.81 10.61
N ASN A 158 -14.40 -6.76 9.71
CA ASN A 158 -13.11 -6.96 9.05
C ASN A 158 -13.25 -7.11 7.52
N PRO A 159 -13.79 -6.13 6.78
CA PRO A 159 -14.01 -6.24 5.33
C PRO A 159 -12.78 -6.67 4.52
N GLY A 160 -11.57 -6.33 5.00
CA GLY A 160 -10.32 -6.72 4.36
C GLY A 160 -10.07 -8.23 4.27
N VAL A 161 -10.78 -9.07 5.03
CA VAL A 161 -10.68 -10.53 4.90
C VAL A 161 -11.44 -11.09 3.69
N GLY A 162 -12.24 -10.26 3.02
CA GLY A 162 -13.07 -10.66 1.89
C GLY A 162 -14.38 -11.34 2.31
N ALA A 163 -15.39 -11.26 1.45
CA ALA A 163 -16.74 -11.73 1.76
C ALA A 163 -16.84 -13.25 1.95
N SER A 164 -15.84 -14.00 1.48
CA SER A 164 -15.74 -15.46 1.62
C SER A 164 -14.57 -15.89 2.52
N CYS A 165 -14.00 -14.98 3.32
CA CYS A 165 -12.82 -15.24 4.16
C CYS A 165 -11.57 -15.67 3.36
N GLU A 166 -11.43 -15.21 2.12
CA GLU A 166 -10.33 -15.58 1.23
C GLU A 166 -9.02 -14.84 1.55
N SER A 167 -9.08 -13.76 2.32
CA SER A 167 -7.95 -12.84 2.55
C SER A 167 -7.56 -12.71 4.02
N LEU A 168 -7.81 -13.74 4.84
CA LEU A 168 -7.31 -13.77 6.22
C LEU A 168 -5.78 -13.94 6.22
N LEU A 169 -5.07 -13.03 6.87
CA LEU A 169 -3.61 -12.98 6.94
C LEU A 169 -3.12 -13.36 8.33
N ALA A 170 -2.30 -14.40 8.43
CA ALA A 170 -1.63 -14.74 9.68
C ALA A 170 -0.72 -13.58 10.15
N GLY A 171 -0.72 -13.34 11.47
CA GLY A 171 0.03 -12.26 12.11
C GLY A 171 -0.69 -10.91 12.14
N TYR A 172 -1.82 -10.75 11.46
CA TYR A 172 -2.65 -9.53 11.49
C TYR A 172 -3.67 -9.57 12.62
N TYR A 173 -4.02 -8.40 13.12
CA TYR A 173 -5.05 -8.21 14.13
C TYR A 173 -6.41 -7.96 13.47
N TYR A 174 -7.42 -8.67 13.97
CA TYR A 174 -8.80 -8.63 13.52
C TYR A 174 -9.71 -8.25 14.66
N CYS A 175 -10.75 -7.49 14.32
CA CYS A 175 -11.76 -7.11 15.27
C CYS A 175 -12.66 -8.29 15.65
N VAL A 176 -12.80 -8.51 16.96
CA VAL A 176 -13.63 -9.58 17.54
C VAL A 176 -14.62 -9.07 18.58
N ALA A 177 -14.64 -7.76 18.85
CA ALA A 177 -15.72 -7.09 19.58
C ALA A 177 -15.75 -5.59 19.27
N ILE A 178 -16.94 -4.98 19.27
CA ILE A 178 -17.15 -3.54 19.09
C ILE A 178 -17.81 -2.92 20.34
N SER A 179 -17.75 -1.60 20.50
CA SER A 179 -18.28 -0.87 21.68
C SER A 179 -19.82 -0.82 21.83
N SER A 180 -20.60 -1.50 20.97
CA SER A 180 -22.07 -1.50 20.86
C SER A 180 -22.68 -0.15 20.41
N SER A 181 -23.52 -0.10 19.37
CA SER A 181 -24.98 -0.30 19.51
C SER A 181 -25.68 -1.05 18.34
N GLN A 182 -26.17 -2.24 18.68
CA GLN A 182 -27.36 -2.99 18.22
C GLN A 182 -27.45 -3.69 16.83
N PRO A 183 -28.14 -4.86 16.82
CA PRO A 183 -28.11 -5.87 15.75
C PRO A 183 -29.19 -5.63 14.69
N LYS A 184 -28.99 -6.16 13.49
CA LYS A 184 -30.08 -6.34 12.49
C LYS A 184 -29.93 -7.73 11.84
N PRO A 185 -31.04 -8.33 11.38
CA PRO A 185 -31.51 -9.63 11.83
C PRO A 185 -31.23 -10.68 10.77
N GLU A 186 -31.34 -11.95 11.16
CA GLU A 186 -31.39 -13.07 10.22
C GLU A 186 -32.48 -12.82 9.16
N ASP A 187 -32.07 -12.56 7.91
CA ASP A 187 -32.91 -12.86 6.76
C ASP A 187 -32.85 -14.38 6.54
N GLY A 188 -33.68 -15.07 7.30
CA GLY A 188 -34.14 -16.40 6.99
C GLY A 188 -35.43 -16.30 6.19
N ASN A 189 -35.33 -16.24 4.86
CA ASN A 189 -36.46 -16.51 3.98
C ASN A 189 -36.80 -18.02 4.02
N GLY A 190 -37.95 -18.39 4.57
CA GLY A 190 -38.38 -19.79 4.62
C GLY A 190 -39.70 -20.09 5.36
N THR A 191 -40.82 -19.72 4.75
CA THR A 191 -42.00 -20.58 4.54
C THR A 191 -42.68 -21.30 5.72
N ARG A 192 -43.91 -20.84 6.01
CA ARG A 192 -45.17 -21.61 6.20
C ARG A 192 -45.32 -22.53 7.43
N ALA A 193 -46.24 -22.16 8.32
CA ALA A 193 -47.47 -22.90 8.63
C ALA A 193 -48.48 -21.95 9.30
#